data_AF-A0A966HR14-F1
#
_entry.id   AF-A0A966HR14-F1
#
_cell.length_a   1.000
_cell.length_b   1.000
_cell.length_c   1.000
_cell.angle_alpha   90.00
_cell.angle_beta   90.00
_cell.angle_gamma   90.00
#
_symmetry.space_group_name_H-M   'P 1'
#
loop_
_entity.id
_entity.type
_entity.pdbx_description
1 polymer ?
#
loop_
_entity_poly.entity_id
_entity_poly.type
_entity_poly.pdbx_seq_one_letter_code
_entity_poly.pdbx_strand_id
1 'polypeptide(L)'
;MSKINSFKSKKTIKVNGKDYVIYSLIEAEKNGLKDISKLPKSLKVLLENLLRYEDNTTVDKTQINAIQSWLKTKTSDTEIAYRPARVLMQDYTGIPAVADLAAMRDAVKAKNKDPKKINPLSQVDLVIDHSVMVDNYANKDSFDLNVEKEFSRNGERYSFLK
;
A
#
# COMPACT_ATOMS: atom_id res chain seq x y z
N MET A 1 -0.20 5.58 -16.40
CA MET A 1 -1.61 5.79 -15.99
C MET A 1 -2.50 5.08 -16.98
N SER A 2 -3.51 4.35 -16.51
CA SER A 2 -4.48 3.71 -17.41
C SER A 2 -5.16 4.74 -18.30
N LYS A 3 -5.41 4.34 -19.56
CA LYS A 3 -6.21 5.12 -20.51
C LYS A 3 -7.71 4.98 -20.25
N ILE A 4 -8.12 3.99 -19.46
CA ILE A 4 -9.52 3.66 -19.21
C ILE A 4 -10.04 4.52 -18.06
N ASN A 5 -11.28 4.98 -18.20
CA ASN A 5 -11.97 5.85 -17.24
C ASN A 5 -13.49 5.68 -17.45
N SER A 6 -14.01 4.48 -17.19
CA SER A 6 -15.37 4.06 -17.57
C SER A 6 -16.47 4.94 -16.99
N PHE A 7 -16.21 5.57 -15.84
CA PHE A 7 -17.14 6.44 -15.13
C PHE A 7 -16.77 7.92 -15.21
N LYS A 8 -15.88 8.29 -16.15
CA LYS A 8 -15.47 9.69 -16.38
C LYS A 8 -15.11 10.45 -15.08
N SER A 9 -14.49 9.75 -14.12
CA SER A 9 -14.23 10.27 -12.77
C SER A 9 -12.96 11.12 -12.71
N LYS A 10 -12.01 10.90 -13.64
CA LYS A 10 -10.77 11.68 -13.74
C LYS A 10 -11.06 13.17 -13.93
N LYS A 11 -10.57 14.00 -13.00
CA LYS A 11 -10.74 15.45 -12.98
C LYS A 11 -9.42 16.13 -12.60
N THR A 12 -9.15 17.30 -13.17
CA THR A 12 -8.04 18.15 -12.75
C THR A 12 -8.54 19.21 -11.76
N ILE A 13 -7.81 19.41 -10.66
CA ILE A 13 -8.04 20.48 -9.69
C ILE A 13 -6.79 21.37 -9.62
N LYS A 14 -6.99 22.67 -9.42
CA LYS A 14 -5.90 23.64 -9.19
C LYS A 14 -5.79 23.93 -7.70
N VAL A 15 -4.61 23.73 -7.14
CA VAL A 15 -4.30 24.09 -5.75
C VAL A 15 -2.99 24.86 -5.76
N ASN A 16 -3.00 26.11 -5.28
CA ASN A 16 -1.83 26.99 -5.23
C ASN A 16 -1.08 27.09 -6.57
N GLY A 17 -1.82 27.22 -7.68
CA GLY A 17 -1.24 27.33 -9.03
C GLY A 17 -0.70 26.03 -9.62
N LYS A 18 -0.79 24.90 -8.91
CA LYS A 18 -0.41 23.56 -9.40
C LYS A 18 -1.63 22.75 -9.79
N ASP A 19 -1.53 22.07 -10.92
CA ASP A 19 -2.54 21.13 -11.41
C ASP A 19 -2.35 19.75 -10.76
N TYR A 20 -3.43 19.22 -10.20
CA TYR A 20 -3.49 17.87 -9.64
C TYR A 20 -4.59 17.07 -10.31
N VAL A 21 -4.30 15.81 -10.63
CA VAL A 21 -5.29 14.87 -11.14
C VAL A 21 -5.89 14.09 -9.96
N ILE A 22 -7.22 14.09 -9.88
CA ILE A 22 -8.00 13.31 -8.92
C ILE A 22 -9.01 12.42 -9.65
N TYR A 23 -9.49 11.38 -8.98
CA TYR A 23 -10.61 10.57 -9.44
C TYR A 23 -11.82 10.90 -8.57
N SER A 24 -12.69 11.77 -9.09
CA SER A 24 -13.83 12.34 -8.36
C SER A 24 -14.98 11.34 -8.27
N LEU A 25 -15.35 10.96 -7.04
CA LEU A 25 -16.54 10.15 -6.79
C LEU A 25 -17.84 10.88 -7.21
N ILE A 26 -17.88 12.20 -7.12
CA ILE A 26 -19.05 13.00 -7.54
C ILE A 26 -19.25 12.87 -9.05
N GLU A 27 -18.18 12.98 -9.83
CA GLU A 27 -18.28 12.78 -11.28
C GLU A 27 -18.60 11.31 -11.61
N ALA A 28 -18.03 10.35 -10.87
CA ALA A 28 -18.35 8.94 -11.06
C ALA A 28 -19.84 8.63 -10.81
N GLU A 29 -20.45 9.26 -9.80
CA GLU A 29 -21.86 9.11 -9.45
C GLU A 29 -22.78 9.63 -10.56
N LYS A 30 -22.47 10.80 -11.12
CA LYS A 30 -23.20 11.36 -12.27
C LYS A 30 -23.11 10.49 -13.52
N ASN A 31 -22.02 9.74 -13.67
CA ASN A 31 -21.70 8.96 -14.86
C ASN A 31 -22.01 7.46 -14.73
N GLY A 32 -22.86 7.06 -13.78
CA GLY A 32 -23.45 5.72 -13.73
C GLY A 32 -23.38 5.04 -12.37
N LEU A 33 -22.48 5.46 -11.47
CA LEU A 33 -22.39 4.92 -10.13
C LEU A 33 -23.39 5.59 -9.17
N LYS A 34 -24.67 5.47 -9.47
CA LYS A 34 -25.76 6.05 -8.64
C LYS A 34 -25.63 5.66 -7.17
N ASP A 35 -25.94 6.61 -6.29
CA ASP A 35 -26.02 6.46 -4.83
C ASP A 35 -24.69 6.16 -4.10
N ILE A 36 -23.53 6.21 -4.77
CA ILE A 36 -22.23 6.01 -4.09
C ILE A 36 -21.93 7.07 -3.03
N SER A 37 -22.61 8.22 -3.07
CA SER A 37 -22.63 9.19 -1.97
C SER A 37 -23.08 8.58 -0.63
N LYS A 38 -23.89 7.52 -0.64
CA LYS A 38 -24.36 6.80 0.56
C LYS A 38 -23.38 5.75 1.08
N LEU A 39 -22.28 5.48 0.38
CA LEU A 39 -21.29 4.50 0.83
C LEU A 39 -20.58 4.94 2.12
N PRO A 40 -20.24 3.99 3.02
CA PRO A 40 -19.29 4.22 4.10
C PRO A 40 -17.96 4.79 3.57
N LYS A 41 -17.28 5.57 4.41
CA LYS A 41 -16.01 6.22 4.03
C LYS A 41 -14.93 5.22 3.64
N SER A 42 -14.87 4.07 4.31
CA SER A 42 -13.96 2.97 3.96
C SER A 42 -14.17 2.48 2.52
N LEU A 43 -15.42 2.21 2.12
CA LEU A 43 -15.74 1.78 0.75
C LEU A 43 -15.50 2.88 -0.29
N LYS A 44 -15.63 4.16 0.08
CA LYS A 44 -15.28 5.28 -0.80
C LYS A 44 -13.78 5.33 -1.11
N VAL A 45 -12.92 4.96 -0.16
CA VAL A 45 -11.46 4.84 -0.40
C VAL A 45 -11.17 3.71 -1.37
N LEU A 46 -11.80 2.54 -1.18
CA LEU A 46 -11.65 1.40 -2.10
C LEU A 46 -12.17 1.75 -3.51
N LEU A 47 -13.32 2.43 -3.59
CA LEU A 47 -13.90 2.85 -4.86
C LEU A 47 -12.98 3.80 -5.63
N GLU A 48 -12.41 4.81 -4.96
CA GLU A 48 -11.45 5.72 -5.58
C GLU A 48 -10.23 4.97 -6.11
N ASN A 49 -9.74 3.99 -5.36
CA ASN A 49 -8.63 3.14 -5.75
C ASN A 49 -8.93 2.37 -7.05
N LEU A 50 -10.10 1.73 -7.13
CA LEU A 50 -10.53 1.01 -8.32
C LEU A 50 -10.70 1.96 -9.52
N LEU A 51 -11.33 3.12 -9.33
CA LEU A 51 -11.48 4.13 -10.38
C LEU A 51 -10.12 4.64 -10.89
N ARG A 52 -9.15 4.81 -10.00
CA ARG A 52 -7.80 5.28 -10.31
C ARG A 52 -7.00 4.29 -11.14
N TYR A 53 -7.19 3.00 -10.87
CA TYR A 53 -6.37 1.92 -11.43
C TYR A 53 -7.10 1.00 -12.40
N GLU A 54 -8.31 1.34 -12.84
CA GLU A 54 -9.06 0.63 -13.87
C GLU A 54 -8.21 0.45 -15.13
N ASP A 55 -7.85 -0.78 -15.48
CA ASP A 55 -6.96 -1.10 -16.60
C ASP A 55 -7.43 -2.30 -17.45
N ASN A 56 -8.60 -2.88 -17.12
CA ASN A 56 -9.16 -4.10 -17.71
C ASN A 56 -8.23 -5.33 -17.65
N THR A 57 -7.19 -5.29 -16.81
CA THR A 57 -6.25 -6.40 -16.61
C THR A 57 -6.27 -6.87 -15.17
N THR A 58 -6.19 -5.92 -14.23
CA THR A 58 -6.19 -6.14 -12.78
C THR A 58 -7.44 -5.55 -12.13
N VAL A 59 -7.87 -4.39 -12.63
CA VAL A 59 -9.09 -3.72 -12.19
C VAL A 59 -9.97 -3.55 -13.41
N ASP A 60 -11.13 -4.19 -13.38
CA ASP A 60 -12.15 -4.07 -14.40
C ASP A 60 -13.36 -3.28 -13.88
N LYS A 61 -14.28 -2.99 -14.81
CA LYS A 61 -15.52 -2.29 -14.51
C LYS A 61 -16.45 -3.08 -13.57
N THR A 62 -16.34 -4.41 -13.54
CA THR A 62 -17.18 -5.29 -12.70
C THR A 62 -16.87 -5.08 -11.23
N GLN A 63 -15.58 -5.02 -10.86
CA GLN A 63 -15.14 -4.72 -9.50
C GLN A 63 -15.65 -3.35 -9.02
N ILE A 64 -15.63 -2.34 -9.89
CA ILE A 64 -16.15 -1.00 -9.57
C ILE A 64 -17.67 -1.04 -9.33
N ASN A 65 -18.42 -1.72 -10.19
CA ASN A 65 -19.87 -1.90 -10.04
C ASN A 65 -20.24 -2.74 -8.81
N ALA A 66 -19.37 -3.65 -8.37
CA ALA A 66 -19.59 -4.45 -7.17
C ALA A 66 -19.65 -3.56 -5.91
N ILE A 67 -18.79 -2.54 -5.82
CA ILE A 67 -18.82 -1.58 -4.72
C ILE A 67 -20.13 -0.80 -4.68
N GLN A 68 -20.68 -0.41 -5.84
CA GLN A 68 -22.01 0.20 -5.89
C GLN A 68 -23.10 -0.81 -5.48
N SER A 69 -23.02 -2.03 -5.99
CA SER A 69 -24.01 -3.09 -5.74
C SER A 69 -24.09 -3.48 -4.26
N TRP A 70 -22.99 -3.36 -3.53
CA TRP A 70 -22.94 -3.51 -2.07
C TRP A 70 -23.99 -2.65 -1.35
N LEU A 71 -24.40 -1.51 -1.91
CA LEU A 71 -25.45 -0.68 -1.31
C LEU A 71 -26.79 -1.41 -1.14
N LYS A 72 -27.08 -2.41 -1.98
CA LYS A 72 -28.35 -3.16 -1.97
C LYS A 72 -28.45 -4.12 -0.78
N THR A 73 -27.42 -4.93 -0.57
CA THR A 73 -27.43 -6.03 0.41
C THR A 73 -26.52 -5.80 1.61
N LYS A 74 -25.64 -4.78 1.55
CA LYS A 74 -24.57 -4.51 2.53
C LYS A 74 -23.57 -5.66 2.68
N THR A 75 -23.49 -6.52 1.66
CA THR A 75 -22.58 -7.66 1.57
C THR A 75 -22.06 -7.77 0.14
N SER A 76 -20.94 -8.45 -0.05
CA SER A 76 -20.39 -8.76 -1.37
C SER A 76 -19.48 -9.97 -1.28
N ASP A 77 -19.64 -10.90 -2.21
CA ASP A 77 -18.73 -12.04 -2.41
C ASP A 77 -17.73 -11.77 -3.55
N THR A 78 -17.74 -10.54 -4.10
CA THR A 78 -16.87 -10.15 -5.22
C THR A 78 -15.52 -9.73 -4.69
N GLU A 79 -14.48 -10.44 -5.12
CA GLU A 79 -13.10 -10.03 -4.90
C GLU A 79 -12.77 -8.75 -5.68
N ILE A 80 -11.96 -7.89 -5.08
CA ILE A 80 -11.51 -6.64 -5.70
C ILE A 80 -10.00 -6.53 -5.58
N ALA A 81 -9.37 -5.92 -6.58
CA ALA A 81 -7.98 -5.52 -6.51
C ALA A 81 -7.85 -4.22 -5.70
N TYR A 82 -6.82 -4.15 -4.87
CA TYR A 82 -6.50 -2.95 -4.11
C TYR A 82 -5.01 -2.65 -4.21
N ARG A 83 -4.69 -1.40 -4.56
CA ARG A 83 -3.31 -0.91 -4.69
C ARG A 83 -3.06 0.15 -3.61
N PRO A 84 -2.50 -0.23 -2.45
CA PRO A 84 -2.22 0.74 -1.40
C PRO A 84 -1.20 1.79 -1.88
N ALA A 85 -1.34 3.01 -1.35
CA ALA A 85 -0.44 4.12 -1.70
C ALA A 85 1.00 3.91 -1.17
N ARG A 86 1.13 3.23 -0.02
CA ARG A 86 2.40 2.88 0.61
C ARG A 86 2.25 1.63 1.47
N VAL A 87 3.36 1.00 1.81
CA VAL A 87 3.45 -0.13 2.73
C VAL A 87 4.25 0.32 3.95
N LEU A 88 3.75 0.01 5.15
CA LEU A 88 4.47 0.21 6.40
C LEU A 88 4.81 -1.17 6.96
N MET A 89 6.07 -1.38 7.31
CA MET A 89 6.57 -2.64 7.85
C MET A 89 7.30 -2.40 9.17
N GLN A 90 7.25 -3.40 10.04
CA GLN A 90 8.10 -3.48 11.22
C GLN A 90 9.29 -4.43 10.95
N ASP A 91 10.31 -4.43 11.80
CA ASP A 91 11.57 -5.14 11.60
C ASP A 91 11.44 -6.67 11.50
N TYR A 92 10.63 -7.30 12.36
CA TYR A 92 10.38 -8.75 12.35
C TYR A 92 9.79 -9.28 11.04
N THR A 93 8.92 -8.53 10.37
CA THR A 93 8.36 -8.91 9.06
C THR A 93 9.09 -8.26 7.90
N GLY A 94 9.79 -7.15 8.13
CA GLY A 94 10.60 -6.44 7.15
C GLY A 94 11.84 -7.21 6.74
N ILE A 95 12.56 -7.78 7.72
CA ILE A 95 13.76 -8.59 7.46
C ILE A 95 13.47 -9.77 6.50
N PRO A 96 12.49 -10.66 6.77
CA PRO A 96 12.20 -11.75 5.85
C PRO A 96 11.72 -11.24 4.49
N ALA A 97 10.96 -10.14 4.42
CA ALA A 97 10.56 -9.57 3.12
C ALA A 97 11.74 -9.03 2.30
N VAL A 98 12.74 -8.41 2.95
CA VAL A 98 13.97 -7.97 2.27
C VAL A 98 14.81 -9.18 1.83
N ALA A 99 14.86 -10.24 2.64
CA ALA A 99 15.50 -11.50 2.27
C ALA A 99 14.80 -12.16 1.07
N ASP A 100 13.46 -12.16 1.02
CA ASP A 100 12.70 -12.65 -0.12
C ASP A 100 12.98 -11.82 -1.39
N LEU A 101 13.07 -10.49 -1.28
CA LEU A 101 13.47 -9.65 -2.40
C LEU A 101 14.88 -9.97 -2.91
N ALA A 102 15.82 -10.26 -2.01
CA ALA A 102 17.17 -10.69 -2.38
C ALA A 102 17.14 -12.06 -3.10
N ALA A 103 16.41 -13.03 -2.56
CA ALA A 103 16.24 -14.35 -3.17
C ALA A 103 15.55 -14.27 -4.55
N MET A 104 14.55 -13.42 -4.70
CA MET A 104 13.88 -13.14 -5.98
C MET A 104 14.85 -12.53 -7.00
N ARG A 105 15.73 -11.62 -6.58
CA ARG A 105 16.77 -11.05 -7.46
C ARG A 105 17.73 -12.13 -7.96
N ASP A 106 18.17 -13.02 -7.08
CA ASP A 106 19.04 -14.14 -7.45
C ASP A 106 18.36 -15.10 -8.42
N ALA A 107 17.09 -15.44 -8.18
CA ALA A 107 16.30 -16.29 -9.07
C ALA A 107 16.10 -15.67 -10.47
N VAL A 108 15.90 -14.34 -10.55
CA VAL A 108 15.80 -13.61 -11.81
C VAL A 108 17.15 -13.57 -12.54
N LYS A 109 18.25 -13.35 -11.81
CA LYS A 109 19.61 -13.38 -12.33
C LYS A 109 19.97 -14.75 -12.91
N ALA A 110 19.65 -15.84 -12.21
CA ALA A 110 19.87 -17.21 -12.67
C ALA A 110 19.13 -17.54 -13.98
N LYS A 111 18.04 -16.82 -14.27
CA LYS A 111 17.30 -16.91 -15.54
C LYS A 111 17.79 -15.93 -16.61
N ASN A 112 18.98 -15.34 -16.44
CA ASN A 112 19.57 -14.32 -17.33
C ASN A 112 18.65 -13.11 -17.57
N LYS A 113 17.84 -12.74 -16.56
CA LYS A 113 16.99 -11.55 -16.59
C LYS A 113 17.57 -10.48 -15.67
N ASP A 114 17.21 -9.22 -15.93
CA ASP A 114 17.66 -8.09 -15.11
C ASP A 114 17.07 -8.14 -13.68
N PRO A 115 17.90 -8.34 -12.64
CA PRO A 115 17.44 -8.39 -11.25
C PRO A 115 16.90 -7.05 -10.75
N LYS A 116 17.27 -5.92 -11.38
CA LYS A 116 16.77 -4.59 -11.02
C LYS A 116 15.28 -4.43 -11.30
N LYS A 117 14.63 -5.38 -11.98
CA LYS A 117 13.17 -5.42 -12.08
C LYS A 117 12.49 -5.82 -10.77
N ILE A 118 13.22 -6.42 -9.84
CA ILE A 118 12.73 -6.75 -8.50
C ILE A 118 13.04 -5.58 -7.57
N ASN A 119 12.08 -4.66 -7.50
CA ASN A 119 12.08 -3.51 -6.61
C ASN A 119 10.64 -3.20 -6.17
N PRO A 120 10.44 -2.68 -4.95
CA PRO A 120 9.14 -2.18 -4.52
C PRO A 120 8.63 -1.09 -5.47
N LEU A 121 7.39 -1.23 -5.94
CA LEU A 121 6.75 -0.26 -6.83
C LEU A 121 6.01 0.86 -6.07
N SER A 122 5.62 0.57 -4.83
CA SER A 122 5.05 1.54 -3.90
C SER A 122 6.09 1.92 -2.85
N GLN A 123 5.94 3.12 -2.26
CA GLN A 123 6.78 3.53 -1.14
C GLN A 123 6.65 2.50 0.01
N VAL A 124 7.79 2.11 0.57
CA VAL A 124 7.86 1.22 1.74
C VAL A 124 8.60 1.96 2.83
N ASP A 125 7.96 2.10 3.99
CA ASP A 125 8.57 2.62 5.20
C ASP A 125 8.81 1.44 6.16
N LEU A 126 10.06 1.23 6.60
CA LEU A 126 10.42 0.20 7.57
C LEU A 126 10.76 0.85 8.90
N VAL A 127 10.11 0.40 9.97
CA VAL A 127 10.32 0.89 11.34
C VAL A 127 10.94 -0.23 12.17
N ILE A 128 11.98 0.11 12.93
CA ILE A 128 12.63 -0.80 13.88
C ILE A 128 12.10 -0.43 15.27
N ASP A 129 11.20 -1.25 15.79
CA ASP A 129 10.52 -1.01 17.06
C ASP A 129 10.24 -2.29 17.86
N HIS A 130 10.43 -3.48 17.28
CA HIS A 130 10.20 -4.76 17.97
C HIS A 130 11.50 -5.41 18.50
N SER A 131 12.65 -4.75 18.35
CA SER A 131 13.96 -5.29 18.76
C SER A 131 14.41 -4.90 20.17
N VAL A 132 13.89 -3.80 20.74
CA VAL A 132 14.21 -3.37 22.10
C VAL A 132 13.54 -4.29 23.13
N MET A 133 14.30 -4.71 24.13
CA MET A 133 13.79 -5.44 25.29
C MET A 133 14.03 -4.63 26.57
N VAL A 134 13.16 -4.80 27.56
CA VAL A 134 13.33 -4.19 28.88
C VAL A 134 14.22 -5.08 29.75
N ASP A 135 15.54 -4.98 29.56
CA ASP A 135 16.52 -5.71 30.37
C ASP A 135 16.84 -5.00 31.70
N ASN A 136 16.85 -3.67 31.68
CA ASN A 136 17.02 -2.81 32.84
C ASN A 136 15.80 -1.87 32.98
N TYR A 137 15.36 -1.63 34.21
CA TYR A 137 14.21 -0.76 34.51
C TYR A 137 14.45 0.05 35.80
N ALA A 138 13.67 1.12 35.97
CA ALA A 138 13.64 1.98 37.17
C ALA A 138 14.98 2.64 37.58
N ASN A 139 15.95 2.71 36.67
CA ASN A 139 17.20 3.45 36.86
C ASN A 139 17.39 4.52 35.78
N LYS A 140 18.14 5.58 36.09
CA LYS A 140 18.36 6.73 35.18
C LYS A 140 19.06 6.33 33.87
N ASP A 141 19.87 5.29 33.90
CA ASP A 141 20.65 4.73 32.79
C ASP A 141 19.93 3.58 32.05
N SER A 142 18.70 3.23 32.43
CA SER A 142 18.00 2.07 31.86
C SER A 142 17.78 2.18 30.35
N PHE A 143 17.54 3.38 29.82
CA PHE A 143 17.37 3.60 28.39
C PHE A 143 18.66 3.27 27.62
N ASP A 144 19.78 3.88 28.01
CA ASP A 144 21.07 3.71 27.33
C ASP A 144 21.53 2.24 27.37
N LEU A 145 21.40 1.59 28.53
CA LEU A 145 21.78 0.18 28.70
C LEU A 145 20.93 -0.78 27.85
N ASN A 146 19.63 -0.48 27.69
CA ASN A 146 18.74 -1.32 26.88
C ASN A 146 19.01 -1.12 25.38
N VAL A 147 19.30 0.10 24.95
CA VAL A 147 19.68 0.40 23.56
C VAL A 147 21.03 -0.26 23.22
N GLU A 148 22.03 -0.16 24.11
CA GLU A 148 23.32 -0.83 23.89
C GLU A 148 23.16 -2.35 23.73
N LYS A 149 22.37 -2.98 24.60
CA LYS A 149 22.05 -4.42 24.51
C LYS A 149 21.30 -4.77 23.23
N GLU A 150 20.36 -3.95 22.80
CA GLU A 150 19.63 -4.13 21.53
C GLU A 150 20.61 -4.16 20.35
N PHE A 151 21.49 -3.17 20.22
CA PHE A 151 22.48 -3.10 19.14
C PHE A 151 23.44 -4.29 19.18
N SER A 152 23.88 -4.71 20.37
CA SER A 152 24.74 -5.88 20.53
C SER A 152 24.06 -7.17 20.06
N ARG A 153 22.75 -7.33 20.27
CA ARG A 153 21.98 -8.54 19.90
C ARG A 153 21.59 -8.56 18.43
N ASN A 154 21.28 -7.40 17.85
CA ASN A 154 20.66 -7.29 16.53
C ASN A 154 21.60 -6.73 15.44
N GLY A 155 22.90 -6.62 15.70
CA GLY A 155 23.87 -6.00 14.79
C GLY A 155 23.85 -6.57 13.36
N GLU A 156 23.71 -7.88 13.19
CA GLU A 156 23.58 -8.52 11.86
C GLU A 156 22.30 -8.08 11.14
N ARG A 157 21.17 -8.07 11.86
CA ARG A 157 19.87 -7.67 11.31
C ARG A 157 19.88 -6.22 10.84
N TYR A 158 20.47 -5.32 11.62
CA TYR A 158 20.58 -3.91 11.23
C TYR A 158 21.55 -3.70 10.07
N SER A 159 22.63 -4.47 10.01
CA SER A 159 23.56 -4.44 8.88
C SER A 159 22.89 -4.94 7.60
N PHE A 160 21.96 -5.89 7.71
CA PHE A 160 21.18 -6.40 6.58
C PHE A 160 20.10 -5.43 6.08
N LEU A 161 19.51 -4.64 6.97
CA LEU A 161 18.46 -3.66 6.63
C LEU A 161 19.01 -2.33 6.09
N LYS A 162 20.29 -2.01 6.35
CA LYS A 162 20.96 -0.78 5.92
C LYS A 162 21.42 -0.85 4.46
#